data_AF-A0A6P0Y2U9-F1
#
_entry.id   AF-A0A6P0Y2U9-F1
#
_cell.length_a   1.000
_cell.length_b   1.000
_cell.length_c   1.000
_cell.angle_alpha   90.00
_cell.angle_beta   90.00
_cell.angle_gamma   90.00
#
_symmetry.space_group_name_H-M   'P 1'
#
loop_
_entity.id
_entity.type
_entity.pdbx_description
1 polymer ?
#
loop_
_entity_poly.entity_id
_entity_poly.type
_entity_poly.pdbx_seq_one_letter_code
_entity_poly.pdbx_strand_id
1 'polypeptide(L)'
;DTSVLEEVDIEEVSANLAPSWVLSIDQKLEPFAYSINLFYIIADVFLLIIATALLLAFWGGRFSQSWRMIAAATFSLYIADMYFKWSDSRIEGDYESGGLLEVFFVFTAILFGIGAVLEYDISTRSRQSRRSRRSSS
;
A
#
# COMPACT_ATOMS: atom_id res chain seq x y z
N ASP A 1 35.36 -13.40 22.68
CA ASP A 1 34.11 -12.96 23.31
C ASP A 1 34.01 -11.43 23.36
N THR A 2 34.03 -10.78 22.20
CA THR A 2 33.96 -9.31 22.07
C THR A 2 32.84 -8.86 21.14
N SER A 3 32.20 -9.78 20.41
CA SER A 3 31.06 -9.49 19.53
C SER A 3 29.73 -9.33 20.29
N VAL A 4 29.59 -9.98 21.45
CA VAL A 4 28.35 -9.95 22.26
C VAL A 4 28.21 -8.64 23.05
N LEU A 5 29.29 -7.88 23.23
CA LEU A 5 29.27 -6.59 23.93
C LEU A 5 29.10 -5.40 22.97
N GLU A 6 29.15 -5.62 21.65
CA GLU A 6 29.00 -4.57 20.64
C GLU A 6 27.53 -4.46 20.16
N GLU A 7 26.78 -5.56 20.20
CA GLU A 7 25.33 -5.56 19.89
C GLU A 7 24.46 -4.93 21.00
N VAL A 8 24.87 -5.03 22.27
CA VAL A 8 24.09 -4.53 23.41
C VAL A 8 24.10 -2.99 23.51
N ASP A 9 25.07 -2.32 22.89
CA ASP A 9 25.21 -0.85 22.97
C ASP A 9 24.50 -0.08 21.85
N ILE A 10 24.10 -0.71 20.74
CA ILE A 10 23.57 0.04 19.58
C ILE A 10 22.07 0.32 19.74
N GLU A 11 21.29 -0.62 20.28
CA GLU A 11 19.86 -0.41 20.52
C GLU A 11 19.60 0.59 21.66
N GLU A 12 20.33 0.50 22.78
CA GLU A 12 20.18 1.43 23.91
C GLU A 12 20.66 2.86 23.59
N VAL A 13 21.66 3.01 22.72
CA VAL A 13 22.13 4.34 22.28
C VAL A 13 21.13 4.97 21.29
N SER A 14 20.48 4.19 20.43
CA SER A 14 19.49 4.72 19.48
C SER A 14 18.22 5.24 20.17
N ALA A 15 17.74 4.55 21.20
CA ALA A 15 16.62 4.99 22.04
C ALA A 15 16.93 6.31 22.79
N ASN A 16 18.21 6.56 23.06
CA ASN A 16 18.70 7.79 23.70
C ASN A 16 18.98 8.95 22.73
N LEU A 17 18.92 8.75 21.41
CA LEU A 17 19.12 9.80 20.40
C LEU A 17 17.80 10.46 19.94
N ALA A 18 16.66 9.83 20.22
CA ALA A 18 15.37 10.38 19.87
C ALA A 18 15.12 11.69 20.67
N PRO A 19 14.80 12.82 20.00
CA PRO A 19 14.45 14.05 20.69
C PRO A 19 13.33 13.82 21.71
N SER A 20 13.38 14.50 22.85
CA SER A 20 12.42 14.31 23.95
C SER A 20 10.95 14.47 23.54
N TRP A 21 10.67 15.29 22.53
CA TRP A 21 9.32 15.42 21.97
C TRP A 21 8.83 14.14 21.28
N VAL A 22 9.71 13.37 20.61
CA VAL A 22 9.39 12.09 19.98
C VAL A 22 9.02 11.07 21.03
N LEU A 23 9.86 10.92 22.07
CA LEU A 23 9.60 9.99 23.19
C LEU A 23 8.28 10.30 23.90
N SER A 24 7.96 11.59 24.07
CA SER A 24 6.71 12.02 24.69
C SER A 24 5.46 11.74 23.85
N ILE A 25 5.60 11.71 22.52
CA ILE A 25 4.52 11.34 21.60
C ILE A 25 4.37 9.82 21.59
N ASP A 26 5.48 9.09 21.55
CA ASP A 26 5.49 7.63 21.53
C ASP A 26 4.75 7.06 22.76
N GLN A 27 5.06 7.54 23.97
CA GLN A 27 4.32 7.17 25.20
C GLN A 27 2.83 7.49 25.14
N LYS A 28 2.42 8.56 24.44
CA LYS A 28 1.00 8.90 24.30
C LYS A 28 0.30 8.02 23.27
N LEU A 29 1.04 7.50 22.29
CA LEU A 29 0.51 6.69 21.19
C LEU A 29 0.57 5.18 21.48
N GLU A 30 1.47 4.75 22.36
CA GLU A 30 1.64 3.36 22.81
C GLU A 30 0.31 2.63 23.09
N PRO A 31 -0.65 3.19 23.88
CA PRO A 31 -1.91 2.48 24.16
C PRO A 31 -2.81 2.32 22.93
N PHE A 32 -2.64 3.14 21.90
CA PHE A 32 -3.40 3.06 20.65
C PHE A 32 -2.76 2.12 19.62
N ALA A 33 -1.47 1.82 19.76
CA ALA A 33 -0.71 1.02 18.80
C ALA A 33 -1.39 -0.31 18.51
N TYR A 34 -1.85 -1.02 19.55
CA TYR A 34 -2.56 -2.29 19.41
C TYR A 34 -3.86 -2.16 18.62
N SER A 35 -4.73 -1.22 18.99
CA SER A 35 -6.03 -1.03 18.32
C SER A 35 -5.87 -0.59 16.87
N ILE A 36 -4.90 0.28 16.60
CA ILE A 36 -4.58 0.75 15.25
C ILE A 36 -4.04 -0.41 14.41
N ASN A 37 -3.10 -1.21 14.93
CA ASN A 37 -2.55 -2.36 14.23
C ASN A 37 -3.63 -3.41 13.90
N LEU A 38 -4.50 -3.72 14.86
CA LEU A 38 -5.64 -4.62 14.66
C LEU A 38 -6.59 -4.08 13.57
N PHE A 39 -6.89 -2.78 13.61
CA PHE A 39 -7.72 -2.14 12.60
C PHE A 39 -7.09 -2.24 11.21
N TYR A 40 -5.77 -2.01 11.09
CA TYR A 40 -5.05 -2.17 9.82
C TYR A 40 -5.20 -3.60 9.27
N ILE A 41 -4.98 -4.63 10.10
CA ILE A 41 -5.12 -6.03 9.66
C ILE A 41 -6.54 -6.32 9.15
N ILE A 42 -7.56 -5.90 9.91
CA ILE A 42 -8.97 -6.12 9.52
C ILE A 42 -9.30 -5.38 8.22
N ALA A 43 -8.94 -4.10 8.13
CA ALA A 43 -9.19 -3.26 6.97
C ALA A 43 -8.53 -3.84 5.71
N ASP A 44 -7.32 -4.37 5.85
CA ASP A 44 -6.56 -4.95 4.75
C ASP A 44 -7.19 -6.25 4.22
N VAL A 45 -7.71 -7.11 5.11
CA VAL A 45 -8.51 -8.28 4.72
C VAL A 45 -9.79 -7.88 3.98
N PHE A 46 -10.51 -6.86 4.48
CA PHE A 46 -11.69 -6.34 3.76
C PHE A 46 -11.33 -5.79 2.38
N LEU A 47 -10.21 -5.07 2.30
CA LEU A 47 -9.68 -4.50 1.06
C LEU A 47 -9.35 -5.61 0.05
N LEU A 48 -8.77 -6.74 0.50
CA LEU A 48 -8.54 -7.93 -0.33
C LEU A 48 -9.82 -8.60 -0.83
N ILE A 49 -10.85 -8.71 0.02
CA ILE A 49 -12.14 -9.27 -0.37
C ILE A 49 -12.75 -8.43 -1.48
N ILE A 50 -12.74 -7.10 -1.32
CA ILE A 50 -13.26 -6.17 -2.33
C ILE A 50 -12.42 -6.24 -3.60
N ALA A 51 -11.10 -6.25 -3.51
CA ALA A 51 -10.21 -6.37 -4.66
C ALA A 51 -10.49 -7.65 -5.46
N THR A 52 -10.57 -8.79 -4.78
CA THR A 52 -10.83 -10.09 -5.42
C THR A 52 -12.24 -10.13 -6.01
N ALA A 53 -13.24 -9.61 -5.28
CA ALA A 53 -14.60 -9.50 -5.77
C ALA A 53 -14.69 -8.63 -7.03
N LEU A 54 -13.98 -7.50 -7.09
CA LEU A 54 -13.91 -6.64 -8.28
C LEU A 54 -13.21 -7.33 -9.45
N LEU A 55 -12.13 -8.08 -9.19
CA LEU A 55 -11.47 -8.86 -10.23
C LEU A 55 -12.42 -9.91 -10.83
N LEU A 56 -13.14 -10.66 -10.00
CA LEU A 56 -14.09 -11.69 -10.44
C LEU A 56 -15.35 -11.10 -11.09
N ALA A 57 -15.97 -10.09 -10.48
CA ALA A 57 -17.19 -9.45 -10.96
C ALA A 57 -17.02 -8.84 -12.36
N PHE A 58 -15.81 -8.37 -12.66
CA PHE A 58 -15.50 -7.75 -13.95
C PHE A 58 -14.54 -8.58 -14.79
N TRP A 59 -14.32 -9.86 -14.45
CA TRP A 59 -13.31 -10.70 -15.08
C TRP A 59 -13.52 -10.87 -16.59
N GLY A 60 -14.77 -10.80 -17.07
CA GLY A 60 -15.17 -11.02 -18.46
C GLY A 60 -15.91 -9.87 -19.17
N GLY A 61 -15.92 -8.64 -18.63
CA GLY A 61 -16.68 -7.50 -19.19
C GLY A 61 -15.82 -6.35 -19.72
N ARG A 62 -16.30 -5.63 -20.76
CA ARG A 62 -15.66 -4.40 -21.32
C ARG A 62 -15.92 -3.14 -20.48
N PHE A 63 -16.99 -3.13 -19.70
CA PHE A 63 -17.36 -2.02 -18.82
C PHE A 63 -16.72 -2.25 -17.44
N SER A 64 -15.69 -1.45 -17.12
CA SER A 64 -14.95 -1.31 -15.85
C SER A 64 -13.44 -1.66 -15.87
N GLN A 65 -12.78 -1.57 -17.03
CA GLN A 65 -11.32 -1.77 -17.12
C GLN A 65 -10.53 -0.94 -16.08
N SER A 66 -10.94 0.29 -15.77
CA SER A 66 -10.31 1.13 -14.74
C SER A 66 -10.35 0.50 -13.33
N TRP A 67 -11.50 -0.05 -12.94
CA TRP A 67 -11.71 -0.64 -11.61
C TRP A 67 -10.94 -1.94 -11.40
N ARG A 68 -10.68 -2.70 -12.48
CA ARG A 68 -9.82 -3.89 -12.42
C ARG A 68 -8.37 -3.53 -12.16
N MET A 69 -7.89 -2.42 -12.72
CA MET A 69 -6.51 -1.95 -12.50
C MET A 69 -6.32 -1.47 -11.06
N ILE A 70 -7.32 -0.79 -10.48
CA ILE A 70 -7.30 -0.40 -9.06
C ILE A 70 -7.31 -1.66 -8.18
N ALA A 71 -8.15 -2.65 -8.49
CA ALA A 71 -8.20 -3.91 -7.75
C ALA A 71 -6.88 -4.70 -7.81
N ALA A 72 -6.22 -4.73 -8.98
CA ALA A 72 -4.89 -5.34 -9.13
C ALA A 72 -3.81 -4.55 -8.36
N ALA A 73 -3.89 -3.22 -8.35
CA ALA A 73 -2.98 -2.37 -7.59
C ALA A 73 -3.10 -2.64 -6.08
N THR A 74 -4.32 -2.75 -5.57
CA THR A 74 -4.60 -3.06 -4.17
C THR A 74 -4.12 -4.47 -3.78
N PHE A 75 -4.26 -5.45 -4.67
CA PHE A 75 -3.76 -6.79 -4.43
C PHE A 75 -2.22 -6.84 -4.41
N SER A 76 -1.57 -6.12 -5.34
CA SER A 76 -0.11 -5.96 -5.34
C SER A 76 0.39 -5.28 -4.07
N LEU A 77 -0.35 -4.27 -3.60
CA LEU A 77 0.00 -3.51 -2.39
C LEU A 77 -0.04 -4.39 -1.14
N TYR A 78 -1.08 -5.23 -1.01
CA TYR A 78 -1.20 -6.18 0.09
C TYR A 78 0.01 -7.12 0.19
N ILE A 79 0.44 -7.68 -0.96
CA ILE A 79 1.60 -8.60 -1.01
C ILE A 79 2.86 -7.88 -0.52
N ALA A 80 3.03 -6.63 -0.95
CA ALA A 80 4.15 -5.78 -0.53
C ALA A 80 4.10 -5.50 1.00
N ASP A 81 2.93 -5.12 1.54
CA ASP A 81 2.76 -4.80 2.96
C ASP A 81 2.97 -6.02 3.87
N MET A 82 2.39 -7.17 3.49
CA MET A 82 2.51 -8.41 4.25
C MET A 82 3.95 -8.92 4.27
N TYR A 83 4.68 -8.76 3.16
CA TYR A 83 6.09 -9.10 3.12
C TYR A 83 6.92 -8.15 3.97
N PHE A 84 6.66 -6.85 3.93
CA PHE A 84 7.40 -5.87 4.73
C PHE A 84 7.29 -6.17 6.23
N LYS A 85 6.09 -6.49 6.72
CA LYS A 85 5.89 -6.98 8.11
C LYS A 85 6.59 -8.31 8.37
N TRP A 86 6.62 -9.21 7.39
CA TRP A 86 7.31 -10.49 7.52
C TRP A 86 8.84 -10.35 7.55
N SER A 87 9.41 -9.44 6.77
CA SER A 87 10.85 -9.14 6.78
C SER A 87 11.25 -8.43 8.07
N ASP A 88 10.46 -7.45 8.52
CA ASP A 88 10.68 -6.71 9.76
C ASP A 88 10.66 -7.62 11.01
N SER A 89 9.84 -8.68 10.97
CA SER A 89 9.76 -9.65 12.08
C SER A 89 10.81 -10.78 12.04
N ARG A 90 11.68 -10.84 11.02
CA ARG A 90 12.64 -11.95 10.83
C ARG A 90 14.07 -11.55 10.51
N ILE A 91 14.30 -10.33 10.05
CA ILE A 91 15.63 -9.85 9.65
C ILE A 91 16.19 -9.03 10.82
N GLU A 92 17.08 -9.64 11.60
CA GLU A 92 18.00 -8.93 12.50
C GLU A 92 19.05 -8.22 11.63
N GLY A 93 18.68 -7.09 11.04
CA GLY A 93 19.56 -6.32 10.18
C GLY A 93 18.89 -5.07 9.64
N ASP A 94 19.65 -3.99 9.53
CA ASP A 94 19.17 -2.71 9.02
C ASP A 94 18.45 -2.87 7.68
N TYR A 95 17.36 -2.12 7.52
CA TYR A 95 16.57 -2.12 6.29
C TYR A 95 17.43 -1.78 5.07
N GLU A 96 17.55 -2.72 4.13
CA GLU A 96 18.26 -2.55 2.86
C GLU A 96 17.28 -2.24 1.72
N SER A 97 17.45 -1.07 1.08
CA SER A 97 16.64 -0.66 -0.06
C SER A 97 17.07 -1.34 -1.36
N GLY A 98 16.13 -1.57 -2.27
CA GLY A 98 16.36 -2.24 -3.56
C GLY A 98 16.02 -3.72 -3.58
N GLY A 99 15.34 -4.23 -2.56
CA GLY A 99 14.80 -5.59 -2.53
C GLY A 99 13.81 -5.84 -3.67
N LEU A 100 13.73 -7.09 -4.13
CA LEU A 100 12.78 -7.53 -5.19
C LEU A 100 11.32 -7.13 -4.90
N LEU A 101 10.99 -6.80 -3.66
CA LEU A 101 9.63 -6.53 -3.24
C LEU A 101 9.23 -5.06 -3.30
N GLU A 102 10.19 -4.13 -3.40
CA GLU A 102 9.91 -2.74 -3.78
C GLU A 102 9.23 -2.68 -5.15
N VAL A 103 9.47 -3.67 -6.01
CA VAL A 103 8.82 -3.82 -7.32
C VAL A 103 7.30 -3.93 -7.18
N PHE A 104 6.77 -4.59 -6.13
CA PHE A 104 5.33 -4.69 -5.91
C PHE A 104 4.70 -3.36 -5.49
N PHE A 105 5.42 -2.52 -4.74
CA PHE A 105 5.00 -1.14 -4.46
C PHE A 105 4.99 -0.29 -5.74
N VAL A 106 6.00 -0.46 -6.60
CA VAL A 106 6.05 0.20 -7.92
C VAL A 106 4.89 -0.26 -8.81
N PHE A 107 4.58 -1.56 -8.81
CA PHE A 107 3.42 -2.08 -9.54
C PHE A 107 2.11 -1.51 -9.03
N THR A 108 1.94 -1.33 -7.72
CA THR A 108 0.76 -0.62 -7.19
C THR A 108 0.64 0.78 -7.76
N ALA A 109 1.72 1.57 -7.75
CA ALA A 109 1.72 2.94 -8.28
C ALA A 109 1.39 2.97 -9.78
N ILE A 110 2.00 2.07 -10.57
CA ILE A 110 1.79 1.96 -12.01
C ILE A 110 0.35 1.53 -12.32
N LEU A 111 -0.14 0.46 -11.69
CA LEU A 111 -1.49 -0.07 -11.91
C LEU A 111 -2.56 0.95 -11.51
N PHE A 112 -2.35 1.68 -10.42
CA PHE A 112 -3.22 2.78 -10.02
C PHE A 112 -3.21 3.91 -11.05
N GLY A 113 -2.03 4.31 -11.54
CA GLY A 113 -1.88 5.30 -12.61
C GLY A 113 -2.61 4.90 -13.90
N ILE A 114 -2.48 3.64 -14.32
CA ILE A 114 -3.22 3.12 -15.48
C ILE A 114 -4.73 3.16 -15.22
N GLY A 115 -5.18 2.78 -14.02
CA GLY A 115 -6.59 2.90 -13.63
C GLY A 115 -7.13 4.32 -13.74
N ALA A 116 -6.37 5.31 -13.28
CA ALA A 116 -6.74 6.73 -13.38
C ALA A 116 -6.81 7.23 -14.84
N VAL A 117 -5.85 6.83 -15.68
CA VAL A 117 -5.85 7.19 -17.11
C VAL A 117 -7.02 6.55 -17.84
N LEU A 118 -7.33 5.28 -17.56
CA LEU A 118 -8.49 4.59 -18.15
C LEU A 118 -9.81 5.27 -17.76
N GLU A 119 -9.94 5.71 -16.52
CA GLU A 119 -11.14 6.44 -16.08
C GLU A 119 -11.26 7.82 -16.72
N TYR A 120 -10.12 8.50 -16.91
CA TYR A 120 -10.06 9.76 -17.64
C TYR A 120 -10.48 9.59 -19.11
N ASP A 121 -10.01 8.54 -19.79
CA ASP A 121 -10.40 8.24 -21.18
C ASP A 121 -11.90 7.93 -21.29
N ILE A 122 -12.46 7.11 -20.39
CA ILE A 122 -13.90 6.81 -20.34
C ILE A 122 -14.71 8.10 -20.15
N SER A 123 -14.28 8.95 -19.22
CA SER A 123 -14.94 10.21 -18.88
C SER A 123 -14.92 11.20 -20.05
N THR A 124 -13.81 11.32 -20.77
CA THR A 124 -13.67 12.24 -21.91
C THR A 124 -14.39 11.75 -23.16
N ARG A 125 -14.30 10.45 -23.46
CA ARG A 125 -14.98 9.83 -24.61
C ARG A 125 -16.51 9.88 -24.48
N SER A 126 -17.04 9.75 -23.26
CA SER A 126 -18.48 9.94 -23.00
C SER A 126 -18.97 11.35 -23.34
N ARG A 127 -18.17 12.39 -23.02
CA ARG A 127 -18.47 13.80 -23.30
C ARG A 127 -18.44 14.13 -24.80
N GLN A 128 -17.49 13.56 -25.55
CA GLN A 128 -17.41 13.75 -27.01
C GLN A 128 -18.65 13.20 -27.74
N SER A 129 -19.19 12.05 -27.30
CA SER A 129 -20.39 11.46 -27.94
C SER A 129 -21.66 12.34 -27.80
N ARG A 130 -21.80 13.09 -26.69
CA ARG A 130 -22.92 14.02 -26.47
C ARG A 130 -22.78 15.31 -27.28
N ARG A 131 -21.57 15.77 -27.54
CA ARG A 131 -21.31 17.02 -28.28
C ARG A 131 -21.52 16.84 -29.78
N SER A 132 -21.18 15.67 -30.33
CA SER A 132 -21.43 15.33 -31.74
C SER A 132 -22.92 15.26 -32.10
N ARG A 133 -23.79 14.80 -31.18
CA ARG A 133 -25.24 14.77 -31.42
C ARG A 133 -25.95 16.12 -31.36
N ARG A 134 -25.28 17.15 -30.82
CA ARG A 134 -25.86 18.48 -30.62
C ARG A 134 -25.50 19.48 -31.74
N SER A 135 -24.60 19.10 -32.65
CA SER A 135 -24.26 19.89 -33.85
C SER A 135 -25.00 19.43 -35.11
N SER A 136 -25.99 18.53 -34.97
CA SER A 136 -26.78 17.96 -36.06
C SER A 136 -28.29 18.23 -35.90
N SER A 137 -28.67 19.32 -35.23
CA SER A 137 -30.04 19.84 -35.17
C SER A 137 -30.06 21.33 -35.45
#